data_AF-A0A6B3EIW1-F1
#
_entry.id   AF-A0A6B3EIW1-F1
#
_cell.length_a   1.000
_cell.length_b   1.000
_cell.length_c   1.000
_cell.angle_alpha   90.00
_cell.angle_beta   90.00
_cell.angle_gamma   90.00
#
_symmetry.space_group_name_H-M   'P 1'
#
loop_
_entity.id
_entity.type
_entity.pdbx_description
1 polymer ?
#
loop_
_entity_poly.entity_id
_entity_poly.type
_entity_poly.pdbx_seq_one_letter_code
_entity_poly.pdbx_strand_id
1 'polypeptide(L)' 'LSQTDYIAHGTTASINALVQGTVADVGLIATKGHRDAIYIMNAEGRTLGKAAHEIQDTLRRRKPAPLIPKHRAREVTERI' A
#
# COMPACT_ATOMS: atom_id res chain seq x y z
N LEU A 1 20.66 -20.86 22.01
CA LEU A 1 20.90 -20.45 20.61
C LEU A 1 22.21 -20.99 20.04
N SER A 2 23.27 -21.13 20.84
CA SER A 2 24.59 -21.55 20.35
C SER A 2 24.68 -22.96 19.73
N GLN A 3 23.66 -23.80 19.87
CA GLN A 3 23.55 -25.13 19.23
C GLN A 3 22.17 -25.34 18.61
N THR A 4 21.58 -24.29 18.04
CA THR A 4 20.27 -24.40 17.41
C THR A 4 20.43 -24.70 15.92
N ASP A 5 19.93 -25.86 15.48
CA ASP A 5 20.02 -26.30 14.08
C ASP A 5 19.03 -25.54 13.17
N TYR A 6 17.89 -25.08 13.70
CA TYR A 6 16.90 -24.30 12.95
C TYR A 6 16.01 -23.44 13.86
N ILE A 7 15.66 -22.24 13.38
CA ILE A 7 14.69 -21.34 14.02
C ILE A 7 13.67 -20.88 12.99
N ALA A 8 12.40 -21.01 13.34
CA ALA A 8 11.30 -20.35 12.65
C ALA A 8 10.61 -19.35 13.58
N HIS A 9 10.44 -18.11 13.11
CA HIS A 9 9.73 -17.07 13.85
C HIS A 9 8.63 -16.47 12.97
N GLY A 10 7.38 -16.72 13.37
CA GLY A 10 6.20 -16.08 12.77
C GLY A 10 5.69 -14.96 13.66
N THR A 11 5.51 -13.77 13.10
CA THR A 11 4.95 -12.61 13.81
C THR A 11 3.99 -11.84 12.91
N THR A 12 3.04 -11.16 13.53
CA THR A 12 2.09 -10.26 12.87
C THR A 12 2.51 -8.79 12.94
N ALA A 13 3.70 -8.50 13.49
CA ALA A 13 4.19 -7.14 13.70
C ALA A 13 4.07 -6.25 12.44
N SER A 14 4.47 -6.76 11.27
CA SER A 14 4.45 -6.01 10.01
C SER A 14 3.04 -5.65 9.55
N ILE A 15 2.08 -6.60 9.63
CA ILE A 15 0.71 -6.33 9.18
C ILE A 15 -0.02 -5.41 10.17
N ASN A 16 0.25 -5.55 11.46
CA ASN A 16 -0.32 -4.66 12.48
C ASN A 16 0.20 -3.23 12.29
N ALA A 17 1.51 -3.06 12.03
CA ALA A 17 2.08 -1.74 11.75
C ALA A 17 1.45 -1.09 10.51
N LEU A 18 1.24 -1.87 9.44
CA LEU A 18 0.58 -1.39 8.22
C LEU A 18 -0.88 -0.96 8.48
N VAL A 19 -1.66 -1.78 9.19
CA VAL A 19 -3.07 -1.50 9.49
C VAL A 19 -3.22 -0.28 10.40
N GLN A 20 -2.32 -0.12 11.37
CA GLN A 20 -2.33 1.01 12.30
C GLN A 20 -1.69 2.28 11.73
N GLY A 21 -1.04 2.19 10.56
CA GLY A 21 -0.29 3.29 9.97
C GLY A 21 0.97 3.67 10.74
N THR A 22 1.46 2.79 11.64
CA THR A 22 2.66 2.99 12.46
C THR A 22 3.92 2.54 11.70
N VAL A 23 4.07 3.04 10.48
CA VAL A 23 5.19 2.76 9.58
C VAL A 23 6.08 4.00 9.44
N ALA A 24 7.31 3.81 8.98
CA ALA A 24 8.22 4.91 8.71
C ALA A 24 7.71 5.82 7.58
N ASP A 25 8.10 7.09 7.63
CA ASP A 25 7.83 8.03 6.54
C ASP A 25 8.66 7.70 5.30
N VAL A 26 7.97 7.48 4.17
CA VAL A 26 8.59 7.08 2.89
C VAL A 26 8.06 7.92 1.71
N GLY A 27 8.83 7.92 0.62
CA GLY A 27 8.48 8.53 -0.66
C GLY A 27 8.48 7.52 -1.81
N LEU A 28 7.82 7.87 -2.91
CA LEU A 28 7.80 7.09 -4.15
C LEU A 28 8.59 7.85 -5.21
N ILE A 29 9.53 7.17 -5.87
CA ILE A 29 10.14 7.64 -7.11
C ILE A 29 9.59 6.78 -8.25
N ALA A 30 8.94 7.42 -9.21
CA ALA A 30 8.38 6.75 -10.38
C ALA A 30 8.97 7.33 -11.67
N THR A 31 8.86 6.59 -12.77
CA THR A 31 9.14 7.13 -14.09
C THR A 31 8.19 8.30 -14.39
N LYS A 32 8.68 9.34 -15.07
CA LYS A 32 7.86 10.47 -15.51
C LYS A 32 6.61 9.99 -16.25
N GLY A 33 5.45 10.51 -15.85
CA GLY A 33 4.12 10.11 -16.33
C GLY A 33 3.46 8.99 -15.52
N HIS A 34 4.16 8.35 -14.57
CA HIS A 34 3.67 7.19 -13.82
C HIS A 34 3.52 7.41 -12.31
N ARG A 35 3.82 8.62 -11.81
CA ARG A 35 3.68 8.97 -10.38
C ARG A 35 2.32 8.60 -9.79
N ASP A 36 1.27 8.76 -10.57
CA ASP A 36 -0.10 8.65 -10.10
C ASP A 36 -0.61 7.19 -10.07
N ALA A 37 0.18 6.20 -10.52
CA ALA A 37 -0.23 4.80 -10.64
C ALA A 37 -0.76 4.19 -9.32
N ILE A 38 -0.03 4.38 -8.20
CA ILE A 38 -0.44 3.86 -6.88
C ILE A 38 -1.68 4.57 -6.31
N TYR A 39 -2.02 5.76 -6.82
CA TYR A 39 -3.21 6.51 -6.41
C TYR A 39 -4.42 6.14 -7.26
N ILE A 40 -4.19 5.78 -8.53
CA ILE A 40 -5.20 5.24 -9.43
C ILE A 40 -5.63 3.84 -8.95
N MET A 41 -4.68 3.05 -8.41
CA MET A 41 -4.91 1.72 -7.82
C MET A 41 -5.57 0.75 -8.79
N ASN A 42 -5.18 0.80 -10.07
CA ASN A 42 -5.78 0.00 -11.14
C ASN A 42 -7.33 0.02 -11.19
N ALA A 43 -7.95 1.13 -10.75
CA ALA A 43 -9.40 1.26 -10.51
C ALA A 43 -10.00 0.33 -9.42
N GLU A 44 -9.21 -0.55 -8.83
CA GLU A 44 -9.60 -1.50 -7.79
C GLU A 44 -9.55 -0.94 -6.37
N GLY A 45 -8.99 0.27 -6.20
CA GLY A 45 -8.83 0.89 -4.89
C GLY A 45 -10.12 1.14 -4.11
N ARG A 46 -11.29 1.04 -4.76
CA ARG A 46 -12.58 1.02 -4.06
C ARG A 46 -12.99 -0.40 -3.72
N THR A 47 -12.67 -1.38 -4.57
CA THR A 47 -13.19 -2.76 -4.57
C THR A 47 -12.50 -3.73 -3.63
N LEU A 48 -11.17 -3.69 -3.55
CA LEU A 48 -10.36 -4.69 -2.86
C LEU A 48 -10.63 -4.76 -1.36
N GLY A 49 -10.60 -5.98 -0.81
CA GLY A 49 -10.70 -6.24 0.63
C GLY A 49 -12.09 -6.01 1.24
N LYS A 50 -13.14 -5.98 0.40
CA LYS A 50 -14.51 -5.66 0.80
C LYS A 50 -15.48 -6.78 0.45
N ALA A 51 -16.53 -6.93 1.25
CA ALA A 51 -17.59 -7.90 0.98
C ALA A 51 -18.48 -7.48 -0.20
N ALA A 52 -19.19 -8.43 -0.80
CA ALA A 52 -20.04 -8.18 -1.98
C ALA A 52 -21.10 -7.10 -1.76
N HIS A 53 -21.73 -7.05 -0.58
CA HIS A 53 -22.73 -6.03 -0.26
C HIS A 53 -22.11 -4.63 -0.12
N GLU A 54 -20.89 -4.52 0.44
CA GLU A 54 -20.14 -3.26 0.48
C GLU A 54 -19.72 -2.80 -0.93
N ILE A 55 -19.51 -3.76 -1.84
CA ILE A 55 -19.16 -3.46 -3.23
C ILE A 55 -20.32 -2.77 -3.96
N GLN A 56 -21.55 -3.22 -3.69
CA GLN A 56 -22.78 -2.72 -4.32
C GLN A 56 -23.22 -1.34 -3.81
N ASP A 57 -22.77 -0.90 -2.63
CA ASP A 57 -23.03 0.45 -2.11
C ASP A 57 -22.13 1.51 -2.78
N THR A 58 -22.45 1.82 -4.04
CA THR A 58 -21.68 2.75 -4.88
C THR A 58 -21.63 4.17 -4.31
N LEU A 59 -22.66 4.60 -3.58
CA LEU A 59 -22.77 5.94 -3.01
C LEU A 59 -21.85 6.15 -1.81
N ARG A 60 -21.65 5.11 -0.98
CA ARG A 60 -20.82 5.20 0.23
C ARG A 60 -19.36 4.82 0.03
N ARG A 61 -19.01 4.27 -1.13
CA ARG A 61 -17.67 3.75 -1.35
C ARG A 61 -16.63 4.84 -1.65
N ARG A 62 -15.47 4.76 -1.02
CA ARG A 62 -14.33 5.68 -1.23
C ARG A 62 -13.02 4.90 -1.36
N LYS A 63 -12.00 5.51 -1.95
CA LYS A 63 -10.63 4.96 -1.90
C LYS A 63 -10.08 5.11 -0.48
N PRO A 64 -9.23 4.18 -0.01
CA PRO A 64 -8.53 4.35 1.26
C PRO A 64 -7.61 5.58 1.19
N ALA A 65 -7.19 6.07 2.35
CA ALA A 65 -6.11 7.04 2.43
C ALA A 65 -4.85 6.46 1.77
N PRO A 66 -4.10 7.25 0.98
CA PRO A 66 -2.91 6.75 0.30
C PRO A 66 -1.79 6.46 1.31
N LEU A 67 -1.05 5.36 1.11
CA LEU A 67 0.13 5.03 1.92
C LEU A 67 1.22 6.11 1.82
N ILE A 68 1.36 6.70 0.63
CA ILE A 68 2.33 7.77 0.36
C ILE A 68 1.54 9.02 -0.05
N PRO A 69 1.56 10.13 0.71
CA PRO A 69 0.91 11.36 0.30
C PRO A 69 1.54 11.88 -1.00
N LYS A 70 0.72 12.49 -1.88
CA LYS A 70 1.16 12.91 -3.23
C LYS A 70 2.39 13.83 -3.22
N HIS A 71 2.53 14.67 -2.20
CA HIS A 71 3.69 15.56 -2.07
C HIS A 71 5.00 14.82 -1.76
N ARG A 72 4.99 13.52 -1.46
CA ARG A 72 6.19 12.65 -1.32
C ARG A 72 6.41 11.72 -2.52
N ALA A 73 5.57 11.80 -3.55
CA ALA A 73 5.81 11.11 -4.81
C ALA A 73 6.52 12.05 -5.80
N ARG A 74 7.61 11.56 -6.39
CA ARG A 74 8.46 12.30 -7.34
C ARG A 74 8.70 11.47 -8.60
N GLU A 75 9.12 12.16 -9.65
CA GLU A 75 9.32 11.57 -10.96
C GLU A 75 10.77 11.74 -11.41
N VAL A 76 11.30 10.71 -12.06
CA VAL A 76 12.59 10.74 -12.75
C VAL A 76 12.37 10.61 -14.27
N THR A 77 13.21 11.29 -15.05
CA THR A 77 13.17 11.20 -16.52
C THR A 77 14.00 9.99 -16.94
N GLU A 78 13.31 8.90 -17.22
CA GLU A 78 13.89 7.59 -17.58
C GLU A 78 12.85 6.85 -18.43
N ARG A 79 13.27 5.91 -19.27
CA ARG A 79 12.37 5.03 -20.04
C ARG A 79 13.15 3.83 -20.59
N ILE A 80 12.57 2.64 -20.46
CA ILE A 80 12.96 1.40 -21.13
C ILE A 80 11.92 1.04 -22.18
#